data_AF-A0A7S2Z2A0-F1
#
_entry.id   AF-A0A7S2Z2A0-F1
#
_cell.length_a   1.000
_cell.length_b   1.000
_cell.length_c   1.000
_cell.angle_alpha   90.00
_cell.angle_beta   90.00
_cell.angle_gamma   90.00
#
_symmetry.space_group_name_H-M   'P 1'
#
loop_
_entity.id
_entity.type
_entity.pdbx_description
1 polymer ?
#
loop_
_entity_poly.entity_id
_entity_poly.type
_entity_poly.pdbx_seq_one_letter_code
_entity_poly.pdbx_strand_id
1 'polypeptide(L)'
;GSISASPERFGETLADEHIRGGAFLDVDGQPLPHYANLANKHMRLYGGAQYHRAMAEFRHVVGQMQCSEISREEIVNSCGVDDVHDGVNYTRTACVIAISKAKEVFEPYLYQLGFRMAHIARRMLPIGMHLLQRDGEFLNGHDLFLKKVGSIYYSFIEECEKDCIQKCLDDLKSTTRYVTWSLHNKNRAGLRSVFREQVVGGSGPAVGVASEESKKDGGRKKKSGNSSSGSDASSSDEDLGTSPQEQLVDLLEGTLWTRRLGSISEDVVAALVCRIFEGIRNFYITSVELKFNAFFLLRIFDEFPIVLREELERCYEHQLEDIFDVGVLRKHLSGRKTNLMEELDQVKKLQKKFAAIHSTLSQPARQPLASNTVLINSSAKKYATHHQRQATAV
;
A
#
# COMPACT_ATOMS: atom_id res chain seq x y z
N GLY A 1 24.04 -14.90 -2.96
CA GLY A 1 24.47 -13.53 -2.62
C GLY A 1 23.26 -12.63 -2.65
N SER A 2 23.16 -11.65 -1.74
CA SER A 2 22.11 -10.62 -1.83
C SER A 2 22.41 -9.75 -3.05
N ILE A 3 21.59 -9.86 -4.09
CA ILE A 3 21.63 -8.94 -5.24
C ILE A 3 21.18 -7.59 -4.68
N SER A 4 22.13 -6.66 -4.50
CA SER A 4 21.85 -5.32 -3.99
C SER A 4 22.40 -4.28 -4.97
N ALA A 5 21.59 -3.26 -5.22
CA ALA A 5 22.00 -2.06 -5.95
C ALA A 5 22.62 -1.05 -4.98
N SER A 6 23.52 -0.19 -5.48
CA SER A 6 24.16 0.82 -4.63
C SER A 6 23.12 1.79 -4.04
N PRO A 7 23.03 1.92 -2.69
CA PRO A 7 22.16 2.89 -2.05
C PRO A 7 22.50 4.33 -2.40
N GLU A 8 23.71 4.63 -2.87
CA GLU A 8 24.14 5.96 -3.36
C GLU A 8 23.55 6.33 -4.72
N ARG A 9 23.12 5.35 -5.51
CA ARG A 9 22.45 5.62 -6.78
C ARG A 9 20.94 5.58 -6.67
N PHE A 10 20.41 4.61 -5.92
CA PHE A 10 18.97 4.32 -5.90
C PHE A 10 18.29 4.57 -4.54
N GLY A 11 19.03 4.85 -3.47
CA GLY A 11 18.41 5.17 -2.19
C GLY A 11 17.84 6.60 -2.16
N GLU A 12 16.81 6.81 -1.34
CA GLU A 12 16.24 8.13 -1.05
C GLU A 12 16.36 8.42 0.43
N THR A 13 16.63 9.67 0.78
CA THR A 13 16.46 10.16 2.15
C THR A 13 14.96 10.40 2.42
N LEU A 14 14.61 10.65 3.68
CA LEU A 14 13.22 11.02 4.01
C LEU A 14 12.78 12.31 3.29
N ALA A 15 13.67 13.30 3.18
CA ALA A 15 13.38 14.56 2.49
C ALA A 15 13.16 14.35 0.98
N ASP A 16 13.94 13.47 0.37
CA ASP A 16 13.76 13.08 -1.03
C ASP A 16 12.38 12.43 -1.28
N GLU A 17 11.95 11.57 -0.36
CA GLU A 17 10.65 10.90 -0.42
C GLU A 17 9.51 11.90 -0.30
N HIS A 18 9.61 12.85 0.61
CA HIS A 18 8.60 13.90 0.77
C HIS A 18 8.41 14.71 -0.52
N ILE A 19 9.49 14.99 -1.24
CA ILE A 19 9.45 15.73 -2.50
C ILE A 19 8.86 14.89 -3.64
N ARG A 20 9.23 13.61 -3.75
CA ARG A 20 8.91 12.77 -4.92
C ARG A 20 7.73 11.84 -4.72
N GLY A 21 7.56 11.30 -3.52
CA GLY A 21 6.52 10.36 -3.13
C GLY A 21 5.50 10.91 -2.14
N GLY A 22 5.54 12.21 -1.83
CA GLY A 22 4.60 12.90 -0.97
C GLY A 22 4.95 12.86 0.52
N ALA A 23 4.77 13.99 1.20
CA ALA A 23 4.84 14.10 2.65
C ALA A 23 3.46 13.85 3.27
N PHE A 24 3.43 13.48 4.55
CA PHE A 24 2.16 13.51 5.29
C PHE A 24 1.79 14.96 5.61
N LEU A 25 0.66 15.41 5.08
CA LEU A 25 0.15 16.78 5.22
C LEU A 25 -1.08 16.77 6.11
N ASP A 26 -1.19 17.82 6.93
CA ASP A 26 -2.38 18.11 7.71
C ASP A 26 -3.54 18.61 6.83
N VAL A 27 -4.72 18.81 7.42
CA VAL A 27 -5.94 19.31 6.77
C VAL A 27 -5.70 20.65 6.05
N ASP A 28 -4.81 21.49 6.59
CA ASP A 28 -4.41 22.78 6.00
C ASP A 28 -3.32 22.67 4.93
N GLY A 29 -2.92 21.45 4.54
CA GLY A 29 -1.87 21.19 3.56
C GLY A 29 -0.45 21.49 4.07
N GLN A 30 -0.29 21.72 5.38
CA GLN A 30 1.01 21.96 6.00
C GLN A 30 1.69 20.65 6.39
N PRO A 31 3.03 20.56 6.26
CA PRO A 31 3.78 19.40 6.71
C PRO A 31 3.69 19.27 8.23
N LEU A 32 3.34 18.07 8.71
CA LEU A 32 3.17 17.82 10.13
C LEU A 32 4.50 17.98 10.90
N PRO A 33 4.51 18.71 12.03
CA PRO A 33 5.71 18.91 12.82
C PRO A 33 6.11 17.60 13.52
N HIS A 34 7.43 17.32 13.54
CA HIS A 34 8.12 16.23 14.26
C HIS A 34 8.43 14.93 13.49
N TYR A 35 9.13 15.04 12.36
CA TYR A 35 9.97 13.95 11.84
C TYR A 35 11.29 13.74 12.62
N ALA A 36 11.48 14.45 13.75
CA ALA A 36 12.74 14.46 14.49
C ALA A 36 13.16 13.08 14.97
N ASN A 37 12.18 12.26 15.39
CA ASN A 37 12.38 10.95 16.00
C ASN A 37 12.28 9.76 15.02
N LEU A 38 12.13 10.02 13.72
CA LEU A 38 12.06 8.93 12.75
C LEU A 38 13.45 8.28 12.56
N ALA A 39 13.53 6.98 12.81
CA ALA A 39 14.76 6.22 12.58
C ALA A 39 15.17 6.28 11.11
N ASN A 40 16.48 6.34 10.85
CA ASN A 40 17.06 6.28 9.51
C ASN A 40 16.59 7.39 8.54
N LYS A 41 16.10 8.54 9.05
CA LYS A 41 15.62 9.65 8.22
C LYS A 41 16.65 10.21 7.22
N HIS A 42 17.92 10.20 7.61
CA HIS A 42 19.04 10.70 6.81
C HIS A 42 19.70 9.60 5.95
N MET A 43 19.33 8.33 6.16
CA MET A 43 19.88 7.22 5.40
C MET A 43 19.20 7.10 4.04
N ARG A 44 19.97 6.75 3.01
CA ARG A 44 19.44 6.51 1.66
C ARG A 44 18.94 5.06 1.58
N LEU A 45 17.63 4.88 1.55
CA LEU A 45 16.98 3.56 1.53
C LEU A 45 16.17 3.38 0.24
N TYR A 46 15.97 2.14 -0.17
CA TYR A 46 15.09 1.76 -1.28
C TYR A 46 14.38 0.43 -0.97
N GLY A 47 13.32 0.11 -1.69
CA GLY A 47 12.58 -1.15 -1.55
C GLY A 47 12.02 -1.36 -0.14
N GLY A 48 12.20 -2.56 0.42
CA GLY A 48 11.61 -2.95 1.71
C GLY A 48 12.01 -2.05 2.89
N ALA A 49 13.26 -1.60 2.94
CA ALA A 49 13.71 -0.68 3.99
C ALA A 49 13.02 0.69 3.88
N GLN A 50 12.79 1.15 2.65
CA GLN A 50 12.05 2.38 2.36
C GLN A 50 10.57 2.25 2.76
N TYR A 51 9.97 1.10 2.42
CA TYR A 51 8.60 0.74 2.78
C TYR A 51 8.37 0.77 4.30
N HIS A 52 9.25 0.13 5.08
CA HIS A 52 9.12 0.14 6.54
C HIS A 52 9.28 1.54 7.14
N ARG A 53 10.13 2.40 6.56
CA ARG A 53 10.26 3.79 7.00
C ARG A 53 8.97 4.58 6.77
N ALA A 54 8.34 4.44 5.60
CA ALA A 54 7.07 5.09 5.30
C ALA A 54 5.94 4.60 6.25
N MET A 55 5.91 3.30 6.57
CA MET A 55 4.96 2.75 7.54
C MET A 55 5.20 3.27 8.97
N ALA A 56 6.47 3.38 9.39
CA ALA A 56 6.83 3.94 10.70
C ALA A 56 6.42 5.42 10.83
N GLU A 57 6.54 6.18 9.74
CA GLU A 57 6.06 7.56 9.67
C GLU A 57 4.55 7.66 9.77
N PHE A 58 3.82 6.84 9.03
CA PHE A 58 2.36 6.75 9.14
C PHE A 58 1.92 6.44 10.58
N ARG A 59 2.58 5.45 11.21
CA ARG A 59 2.32 5.10 12.62
C ARG A 59 2.57 6.26 13.56
N HIS A 60 3.63 7.04 13.33
CA HIS A 60 3.96 8.21 14.14
C HIS A 60 2.91 9.31 13.99
N VAL A 61 2.56 9.65 12.74
CA VAL A 61 1.59 10.68 12.37
C VAL A 61 0.21 10.34 12.91
N VAL A 62 -0.35 9.19 12.52
CA VAL A 62 -1.70 8.80 12.93
C VAL A 62 -1.75 8.53 14.43
N GLY A 63 -0.66 8.06 15.05
CA GLY A 63 -0.59 7.81 16.49
C GLY A 63 -0.70 9.08 17.34
N GLN A 64 -0.34 10.25 16.80
CA GLN A 64 -0.44 11.54 17.51
C GLN A 64 -1.76 12.27 17.28
N MET A 65 -2.57 11.84 16.31
CA MET A 65 -3.85 12.47 15.99
C MET A 65 -4.81 12.36 17.17
N GLN A 66 -5.39 13.48 17.57
CA GLN A 66 -6.39 13.55 18.63
C GLN A 66 -7.79 13.71 18.03
N CYS A 67 -8.81 13.37 18.83
CA CYS A 67 -10.18 13.63 18.45
C CYS A 67 -10.41 15.16 18.43
N SER A 68 -11.05 15.67 17.38
CA SER A 68 -11.43 17.09 17.32
C SER A 68 -12.49 17.41 18.36
N GLU A 69 -12.62 18.70 18.70
CA GLU A 69 -13.63 19.16 19.65
C GLU A 69 -15.04 18.74 19.21
N ILE A 70 -15.82 18.24 20.17
CA ILE A 70 -17.15 17.72 19.94
C ILE A 70 -18.15 18.81 20.31
N SER A 71 -18.94 19.23 19.34
CA SER A 71 -19.94 20.27 19.59
C SER A 71 -21.21 19.68 20.21
N ARG A 72 -21.95 20.51 20.95
CA ARG A 72 -23.27 20.16 21.46
C ARG A 72 -24.24 19.77 20.35
N GLU A 73 -24.14 20.43 19.20
CA GLU A 73 -24.96 20.15 18.02
C GLU A 73 -24.68 18.74 17.48
N GLU A 74 -23.42 18.31 17.42
CA GLU A 74 -23.03 16.95 17.02
C GLU A 74 -23.59 15.89 17.98
N ILE A 75 -23.56 16.16 19.29
CA ILE A 75 -24.14 15.29 20.31
C ILE A 75 -25.64 15.16 20.09
N VAL A 76 -26.36 16.28 20.03
CA VAL A 76 -27.82 16.29 19.87
C VAL A 76 -28.26 15.63 18.56
N ASN A 77 -27.56 15.89 17.45
CA ASN A 77 -27.87 15.29 16.15
C ASN A 77 -27.59 13.77 16.12
N SER A 78 -26.62 13.30 16.91
CA SER A 78 -26.30 11.87 17.03
C SER A 78 -27.18 11.16 18.06
N CYS A 79 -27.76 11.90 19.00
CA CYS A 79 -28.77 11.44 19.94
C CYS A 79 -30.10 11.24 19.20
N GLY A 80 -30.22 10.13 18.47
CA GLY A 80 -31.50 9.70 17.93
C GLY A 80 -32.52 9.38 19.04
N VAL A 81 -33.81 9.49 18.73
CA VAL A 81 -34.90 8.94 19.54
C VAL A 81 -35.19 7.54 18.98
N ASP A 82 -34.94 6.48 19.75
CA ASP A 82 -35.27 5.10 19.34
C ASP A 82 -36.79 4.86 19.56
N ASP A 83 -37.51 4.34 18.57
CA ASP A 83 -38.96 4.05 18.64
C ASP A 83 -39.37 3.07 19.77
N VAL A 84 -38.40 2.35 20.34
CA VAL A 84 -38.58 1.30 21.36
C VAL A 84 -38.18 1.78 22.77
N HIS A 85 -37.42 2.87 22.88
CA HIS A 85 -36.89 3.39 24.15
C HIS A 85 -36.98 4.91 24.19
N ASP A 86 -37.79 5.42 25.12
CA ASP A 86 -38.09 6.86 25.34
C ASP A 86 -36.91 7.67 25.94
N GLY A 87 -35.68 7.11 25.90
CA GLY A 87 -34.46 7.64 26.52
C GLY A 87 -33.27 7.69 25.54
N VAL A 88 -32.41 8.70 25.72
CA VAL A 88 -31.22 8.92 24.88
C VAL A 88 -30.12 7.91 25.25
N ASN A 89 -29.62 7.12 24.30
CA ASN A 89 -28.48 6.25 24.53
C ASN A 89 -27.16 6.99 24.24
N TYR A 90 -26.57 7.59 25.28
CA TYR A 90 -25.32 8.35 25.17
C TYR A 90 -24.12 7.51 24.73
N THR A 91 -24.11 6.21 25.05
CA THR A 91 -23.05 5.30 24.59
C THR A 91 -23.11 5.10 23.07
N ARG A 92 -24.31 4.89 22.54
CA ARG A 92 -24.54 4.78 21.09
C ARG A 92 -24.17 6.08 20.38
N THR A 93 -24.59 7.20 20.95
CA THR A 93 -24.26 8.55 20.47
C THR A 93 -22.74 8.74 20.38
N ALA A 94 -22.01 8.43 21.45
CA ALA A 94 -20.55 8.55 21.48
C ALA A 94 -19.86 7.66 20.45
N CYS A 95 -20.35 6.42 20.25
CA CYS A 95 -19.84 5.55 19.20
C CYS A 95 -20.02 6.17 17.82
N VAL A 96 -21.22 6.65 17.48
CA VAL A 96 -21.52 7.25 16.17
C VAL A 96 -20.63 8.44 15.89
N ILE A 97 -20.45 9.34 16.86
CA ILE A 97 -19.58 10.51 16.73
C ILE A 97 -18.12 10.08 16.56
N ALA A 98 -17.61 9.22 17.45
CA ALA A 98 -16.22 8.76 17.39
C ALA A 98 -15.88 8.10 16.05
N ILE A 99 -16.83 7.34 15.50
CA ILE A 99 -16.72 6.68 14.20
C ILE A 99 -16.66 7.71 13.07
N SER A 100 -17.55 8.70 13.06
CA SER A 100 -17.57 9.73 12.01
C SER A 100 -16.26 10.49 12.01
N LYS A 101 -15.84 10.97 13.19
CA LYS A 101 -14.58 11.68 13.37
C LYS A 101 -13.38 10.82 12.99
N ALA A 102 -13.35 9.54 13.36
CA ALA A 102 -12.27 8.64 12.97
C ALA A 102 -12.15 8.47 11.45
N LYS A 103 -13.27 8.38 10.72
CA LYS A 103 -13.25 8.30 9.26
C LYS A 103 -12.70 9.58 8.64
N GLU A 104 -13.24 10.73 9.04
CA GLU A 104 -12.83 12.04 8.55
C GLU A 104 -11.33 12.31 8.80
N VAL A 105 -10.83 11.94 9.99
CA VAL A 105 -9.43 12.17 10.36
C VAL A 105 -8.49 11.19 9.68
N PHE A 106 -8.81 9.89 9.62
CA PHE A 106 -7.84 8.88 9.19
C PHE A 106 -7.78 8.64 7.67
N GLU A 107 -8.90 8.83 6.97
CA GLU A 107 -9.01 8.54 5.54
C GLU A 107 -7.98 9.31 4.67
N PRO A 108 -7.74 10.63 4.84
CA PRO A 108 -6.74 11.35 4.07
C PRO A 108 -5.32 10.77 4.21
N TYR A 109 -4.94 10.36 5.43
CA TYR A 109 -3.63 9.77 5.70
C TYR A 109 -3.46 8.39 5.07
N LEU A 110 -4.54 7.64 4.87
CA LEU A 110 -4.52 6.37 4.15
C LEU A 110 -4.14 6.57 2.68
N TYR A 111 -4.74 7.58 2.04
CA TYR A 111 -4.45 7.90 0.64
C TYR A 111 -3.01 8.41 0.48
N GLN A 112 -2.54 9.25 1.41
CA GLN A 112 -1.15 9.71 1.41
C GLN A 112 -0.17 8.54 1.60
N LEU A 113 -0.48 7.58 2.48
CA LEU A 113 0.30 6.35 2.64
C LEU A 113 0.29 5.52 1.35
N GLY A 114 -0.87 5.30 0.75
CA GLY A 114 -1.03 4.54 -0.49
C GLY A 114 -0.18 5.11 -1.62
N PHE A 115 -0.27 6.42 -1.84
CA PHE A 115 0.52 7.12 -2.86
C PHE A 115 2.02 6.93 -2.64
N ARG A 116 2.47 7.02 -1.39
CA ARG A 116 3.88 6.83 -1.02
C ARG A 116 4.34 5.38 -1.20
N MET A 117 3.52 4.41 -0.85
CA MET A 117 3.83 3.00 -1.06
C MET A 117 3.89 2.64 -2.55
N ALA A 118 2.99 3.20 -3.35
CA ALA A 118 3.02 3.09 -4.80
C ALA A 118 4.29 3.71 -5.39
N HIS A 119 4.71 4.89 -4.93
CA HIS A 119 5.99 5.49 -5.34
C HIS A 119 7.18 4.56 -5.07
N ILE A 120 7.26 4.00 -3.86
CA ILE A 120 8.34 3.05 -3.49
C ILE A 120 8.32 1.83 -4.41
N ALA A 121 7.14 1.26 -4.68
CA ALA A 121 6.99 0.11 -5.58
C ALA A 121 7.39 0.47 -7.03
N ARG A 122 6.92 1.58 -7.58
CA ARG A 122 7.23 2.02 -8.96
C ARG A 122 8.74 2.15 -9.19
N ARG A 123 9.50 2.52 -8.17
CA ARG A 123 10.96 2.65 -8.22
C ARG A 123 11.70 1.31 -8.22
N MET A 124 11.06 0.20 -7.86
CA MET A 124 11.68 -1.12 -7.90
C MET A 124 11.95 -1.60 -9.32
N LEU A 125 11.12 -1.21 -10.29
CA LEU A 125 11.32 -1.58 -11.70
C LEU A 125 12.65 -1.06 -12.28
N PRO A 126 12.98 0.25 -12.26
CA PRO A 126 14.26 0.72 -12.79
C PRO A 126 15.47 0.17 -12.03
N ILE A 127 15.32 -0.13 -10.73
CA ILE A 127 16.36 -0.81 -9.94
C ILE A 127 16.56 -2.24 -10.46
N GLY A 128 15.48 -2.99 -10.66
CA GLY A 128 15.51 -4.34 -11.22
C GLY A 128 16.10 -4.37 -12.62
N MET A 129 15.72 -3.44 -13.48
CA MET A 129 16.29 -3.30 -14.83
C MET A 129 17.80 -3.02 -14.79
N HIS A 130 18.26 -2.17 -13.87
CA HIS A 130 19.69 -1.92 -13.71
C HIS A 130 20.47 -3.15 -13.23
N LEU A 131 19.88 -3.95 -12.34
CA LEU A 131 20.47 -5.20 -11.87
C LEU A 131 20.57 -6.22 -13.01
N LEU A 132 19.51 -6.36 -13.82
CA LEU A 132 19.53 -7.20 -15.02
C LEU A 132 20.61 -6.75 -16.02
N GLN A 133 20.80 -5.44 -16.21
CA GLN A 133 21.89 -4.91 -17.05
C GLN A 133 23.27 -5.25 -16.53
N ARG A 134 23.47 -5.13 -15.22
CA ARG A 134 24.75 -5.44 -14.58
C ARG A 134 25.08 -6.92 -14.68
N ASP A 135 24.07 -7.77 -14.54
CA ASP A 135 24.23 -9.23 -14.52
C ASP A 135 24.25 -9.82 -15.96
N GLY A 136 24.07 -8.99 -16.99
CA GLY A 136 24.15 -9.38 -18.41
C GLY A 136 22.88 -10.06 -18.96
N GLU A 137 21.82 -10.13 -18.15
CA GLU A 137 20.54 -10.75 -18.49
C GLU A 137 19.54 -9.76 -19.12
N PHE A 138 20.01 -8.56 -19.47
CA PHE A 138 19.16 -7.53 -20.04
C PHE A 138 18.85 -7.77 -21.52
N LEU A 139 17.57 -7.65 -21.88
CA LEU A 139 17.04 -7.83 -23.23
C LEU A 139 17.37 -6.64 -24.14
N ASN A 140 18.64 -6.49 -24.51
CA ASN A 140 19.08 -5.47 -25.46
C ASN A 140 18.34 -5.59 -26.81
N GLY A 141 17.83 -4.48 -27.34
CA GLY A 141 17.12 -4.44 -28.63
C GLY A 141 15.61 -4.71 -28.56
N HIS A 142 15.06 -4.95 -27.36
CA HIS A 142 13.63 -5.20 -27.14
C HIS A 142 12.94 -4.04 -26.40
N ASP A 143 13.12 -2.81 -26.87
CA ASP A 143 12.60 -1.61 -26.20
C ASP A 143 11.07 -1.58 -26.08
N LEU A 144 10.35 -2.07 -27.10
CA LEU A 144 8.89 -2.17 -27.10
C LEU A 144 8.40 -3.14 -26.02
N PHE A 145 9.01 -4.32 -25.94
CA PHE A 145 8.75 -5.31 -24.88
C PHE A 145 9.00 -4.71 -23.49
N LEU A 146 10.15 -4.07 -23.26
CA LEU A 146 10.48 -3.48 -21.97
C LEU A 146 9.53 -2.33 -21.59
N LYS A 147 9.10 -1.51 -22.56
CA LYS A 147 8.06 -0.51 -22.34
C LYS A 147 6.73 -1.13 -21.96
N LYS A 148 6.34 -2.24 -22.62
CA LYS A 148 5.10 -2.97 -22.30
C LYS A 148 5.15 -3.57 -20.91
N VAL A 149 6.25 -4.23 -20.54
CA VAL A 149 6.48 -4.75 -19.17
C VAL A 149 6.36 -3.62 -18.14
N GLY A 150 6.98 -2.47 -18.41
CA GLY A 150 6.88 -1.31 -17.53
C GLY A 150 5.44 -0.79 -17.39
N SER A 151 4.69 -0.73 -18.49
CA SER A 151 3.28 -0.35 -18.46
C SER A 151 2.44 -1.32 -17.64
N ILE A 152 2.63 -2.64 -17.81
CA ILE A 152 1.91 -3.66 -17.03
C ILE A 152 2.23 -3.51 -15.55
N TYR A 153 3.51 -3.31 -15.21
CA TYR A 153 3.95 -3.14 -13.83
C TYR A 153 3.34 -1.90 -13.16
N TYR A 154 3.33 -0.75 -13.85
CA TYR A 154 2.76 0.47 -13.30
C TYR A 154 1.24 0.39 -13.11
N SER A 155 0.52 -0.17 -14.09
CA SER A 155 -0.91 -0.42 -13.96
C SER A 155 -1.23 -1.38 -12.81
N PHE A 156 -0.43 -2.45 -12.65
CA PHE A 156 -0.59 -3.41 -11.57
C PHE A 156 -0.38 -2.78 -10.18
N ILE A 157 0.63 -1.90 -10.03
CA ILE A 157 0.83 -1.18 -8.76
C ILE A 157 -0.37 -0.28 -8.44
N GLU A 158 -0.91 0.44 -9.42
CA GLU A 158 -2.08 1.29 -9.23
C GLU A 158 -3.31 0.50 -8.80
N GLU A 159 -3.50 -0.70 -9.36
CA GLU A 159 -4.57 -1.61 -8.93
C GLU A 159 -4.36 -2.09 -7.50
N CYS A 160 -3.14 -2.53 -7.17
CA CYS A 160 -2.77 -2.98 -5.83
C CYS A 160 -2.95 -1.88 -4.78
N GLU A 161 -2.58 -0.64 -5.10
CA GLU A 161 -2.79 0.54 -4.26
C GLU A 161 -4.28 0.75 -3.98
N LYS A 162 -5.10 0.83 -5.04
CA LYS A 162 -6.55 1.06 -4.93
C LYS A 162 -7.24 -0.04 -4.13
N ASP A 163 -6.94 -1.30 -4.43
CA ASP A 163 -7.52 -2.45 -3.75
C ASP A 163 -7.13 -2.50 -2.27
N CYS A 164 -5.87 -2.18 -1.95
CA CYS A 164 -5.40 -2.17 -0.57
C CYS A 164 -6.07 -1.04 0.24
N ILE A 165 -6.15 0.17 -0.33
CA ILE A 165 -6.87 1.29 0.30
C ILE A 165 -8.33 0.94 0.52
N GLN A 166 -9.01 0.38 -0.48
CA GLN A 166 -10.40 0.00 -0.39
C GLN A 166 -10.63 -1.01 0.74
N LYS A 167 -9.78 -2.04 0.85
CA LYS A 167 -9.84 -3.03 1.95
C LYS A 167 -9.62 -2.40 3.32
N CYS A 168 -8.70 -1.44 3.44
CA CYS A 168 -8.49 -0.68 4.69
C CYS A 168 -9.72 0.16 5.06
N LEU A 169 -10.36 0.81 4.08
CA LEU A 169 -11.58 1.58 4.31
C LEU A 169 -12.77 0.69 4.67
N ASP A 170 -12.87 -0.50 4.08
CA ASP A 170 -13.92 -1.47 4.40
C ASP A 170 -13.71 -2.07 5.79
N ASP A 171 -12.48 -2.30 6.22
CA ASP A 171 -12.13 -2.66 7.60
C ASP A 171 -12.50 -1.55 8.59
N LEU A 172 -12.23 -0.28 8.25
CA LEU A 172 -12.64 0.85 9.07
C LEU A 172 -14.17 0.93 9.15
N LYS A 173 -14.87 0.84 8.02
CA LYS A 173 -16.35 0.85 7.94
C LYS A 173 -16.97 -0.33 8.71
N SER A 174 -16.45 -1.53 8.58
CA SER A 174 -16.96 -2.73 9.25
C SER A 174 -16.70 -2.68 10.76
N THR A 175 -15.49 -2.31 11.18
CA THR A 175 -15.17 -2.11 12.60
C THR A 175 -16.09 -1.07 13.22
N THR A 176 -16.43 -0.02 12.48
CA THR A 176 -17.37 1.00 12.94
C THR A 176 -18.83 0.51 13.01
N ARG A 177 -19.20 -0.52 12.25
CA ARG A 177 -20.55 -1.13 12.30
C ARG A 177 -20.71 -2.09 13.48
N TYR A 178 -19.63 -2.76 13.89
CA TYR A 178 -19.61 -3.79 14.93
C TYR A 178 -18.92 -3.35 16.22
N VAL A 179 -18.95 -2.05 16.56
CA VAL A 179 -18.62 -1.58 17.93
C VAL A 179 -19.73 -2.00 18.91
N THR A 180 -20.11 -3.27 18.86
CA THR A 180 -20.70 -4.01 19.96
C THR A 180 -19.53 -4.62 20.74
N TRP A 181 -19.09 -3.89 21.77
CA TRP A 181 -18.67 -4.51 23.03
C TRP A 181 -17.34 -5.31 23.14
N SER A 182 -16.49 -5.47 22.13
CA SER A 182 -15.16 -6.10 22.37
C SER A 182 -14.04 -5.16 22.90
N LEU A 183 -14.39 -3.98 23.42
CA LEU A 183 -13.47 -3.12 24.20
C LEU A 183 -13.58 -3.34 25.72
N HIS A 184 -14.29 -4.38 26.16
CA HIS A 184 -14.81 -4.49 27.53
C HIS A 184 -13.87 -5.01 28.62
N ASN A 185 -12.65 -5.45 28.32
CA ASN A 185 -11.72 -5.89 29.39
C ASN A 185 -10.55 -4.94 29.68
N LYS A 186 -10.19 -4.05 28.74
CA LYS A 186 -9.05 -3.12 28.94
C LYS A 186 -9.46 -1.67 29.18
N ASN A 187 -10.66 -1.26 28.76
CA ASN A 187 -11.09 0.15 28.85
C ASN A 187 -12.03 0.47 30.03
N ARG A 188 -12.52 -0.54 30.78
CA ARG A 188 -13.34 -0.30 31.99
C ARG A 188 -12.57 0.46 33.09
N ALA A 189 -11.26 0.24 33.21
CA ALA A 189 -10.42 0.96 34.16
C ALA A 189 -10.19 2.43 33.75
N GLY A 190 -10.05 2.71 32.44
CA GLY A 190 -9.88 4.06 31.90
C GLY A 190 -11.16 4.89 31.97
N LEU A 191 -12.33 4.28 31.74
CA LEU A 191 -13.62 4.91 32.00
C LEU A 191 -13.74 5.28 33.49
N ARG A 192 -13.42 4.36 34.41
CA ARG A 192 -13.45 4.62 35.86
C ARG A 192 -12.57 5.80 36.29
N SER A 193 -11.39 5.99 35.70
CA SER A 193 -10.52 7.12 36.08
C SER A 193 -11.08 8.47 35.62
N VAL A 194 -11.63 8.53 34.40
CA VAL A 194 -12.24 9.74 33.83
C VAL A 194 -13.47 10.17 34.64
N PHE A 195 -14.34 9.21 34.99
CA PHE A 195 -15.51 9.50 35.82
C PHE A 195 -15.14 9.88 37.26
N ARG A 196 -14.07 9.30 37.83
CA ARG A 196 -13.59 9.67 39.18
C ARG A 196 -13.02 11.09 39.21
N GLU A 197 -12.32 11.50 38.16
CA GLU A 197 -11.71 12.82 38.05
C GLU A 197 -12.76 13.92 37.83
N GLN A 198 -13.81 13.65 37.04
CA GLN A 198 -14.90 14.60 36.82
C GLN A 198 -15.88 14.71 38.00
N VAL A 199 -16.20 13.61 38.69
CA VAL A 199 -17.11 13.65 39.87
C VAL A 199 -16.44 14.29 41.09
N VAL A 200 -15.11 14.15 41.25
CA VAL A 200 -14.37 14.74 42.37
C VAL A 200 -13.93 16.19 42.06
N GLY A 201 -13.73 16.55 40.78
CA GLY A 201 -13.31 17.89 40.35
C GLY A 201 -14.41 18.96 40.34
N GLY A 202 -15.69 18.57 40.46
CA GLY A 202 -16.84 19.49 40.41
C GLY A 202 -17.26 20.11 41.75
N SER A 203 -16.57 19.80 42.85
CA SER A 203 -16.92 20.34 44.18
C SER A 203 -15.81 21.25 44.70
N GLY A 204 -16.01 22.56 44.61
CA GLY A 204 -15.24 23.56 45.36
C GLY A 204 -15.44 23.44 46.88
N PRO A 205 -14.61 24.12 47.70
CA PRO A 205 -14.15 23.61 48.99
C PRO A 205 -15.08 23.97 50.17
N ALA A 206 -15.23 23.04 51.12
CA ALA A 206 -15.65 23.28 52.50
C ALA A 206 -14.86 22.30 53.39
N VAL A 207 -13.73 22.72 53.99
CA VAL A 207 -13.60 23.27 55.35
C VAL A 207 -13.95 22.26 56.46
N GLY A 208 -12.91 21.82 57.18
CA GLY A 208 -12.90 21.32 58.58
C GLY A 208 -13.55 19.96 58.82
N VAL A 209 -12.99 19.00 59.55
CA VAL A 209 -12.33 19.14 60.86
C VAL A 209 -11.38 17.94 61.08
N ALA A 210 -10.22 18.25 61.67
CA ALA A 210 -9.17 17.34 62.09
C ALA A 210 -9.58 16.40 63.23
N SER A 211 -8.95 15.23 63.35
CA SER A 211 -8.31 14.78 64.60
C SER A 211 -7.41 13.55 64.39
N GLU A 212 -6.24 13.64 65.04
CA GLU A 212 -5.07 12.77 65.15
C GLU A 212 -5.38 11.32 65.63
N GLU A 213 -4.76 10.29 65.05
CA GLU A 213 -3.48 9.65 65.40
C GLU A 213 -3.47 8.83 66.73
N SER A 214 -3.38 7.48 66.63
CA SER A 214 -2.25 6.68 67.22
C SER A 214 -2.55 5.20 67.55
N LYS A 215 -1.79 4.32 66.86
CA LYS A 215 -0.95 3.17 67.30
C LYS A 215 -1.47 1.95 68.11
N LYS A 216 -1.02 0.78 67.59
CA LYS A 216 -0.57 -0.50 68.23
C LYS A 216 -1.68 -1.42 68.83
N ASP A 217 -1.60 -2.74 68.88
CA ASP A 217 -0.57 -3.78 68.65
C ASP A 217 -1.26 -5.13 68.36
N GLY A 218 -0.53 -6.15 67.91
CA GLY A 218 -1.07 -7.46 67.52
C GLY A 218 -1.25 -8.50 68.63
N GLY A 219 -1.62 -9.73 68.23
CA GLY A 219 -1.38 -10.95 69.02
C GLY A 219 -2.58 -11.87 69.30
N ARG A 220 -2.81 -12.83 68.40
CA ARG A 220 -3.01 -14.29 68.61
C ARG A 220 -3.75 -14.80 69.89
N LYS A 221 -4.75 -15.67 69.65
CA LYS A 221 -4.91 -17.09 70.09
C LYS A 221 -6.25 -17.48 70.78
N LYS A 222 -6.92 -18.45 70.12
CA LYS A 222 -7.48 -19.74 70.62
C LYS A 222 -8.89 -19.87 71.26
N LYS A 223 -9.57 -20.92 70.76
CA LYS A 223 -10.49 -21.90 71.40
C LYS A 223 -11.91 -21.41 71.75
N SER A 224 -12.98 -22.21 71.75
CA SER A 224 -13.32 -23.57 71.25
C SER A 224 -14.76 -23.90 71.70
N GLY A 225 -15.56 -24.53 70.83
CA GLY A 225 -16.73 -25.39 71.15
C GLY A 225 -17.98 -24.69 71.71
N ASN A 226 -19.19 -25.25 71.67
CA ASN A 226 -19.80 -26.44 71.06
C ASN A 226 -21.32 -26.34 71.38
N SER A 227 -22.22 -26.79 70.47
CA SER A 227 -23.63 -27.24 70.69
C SER A 227 -24.63 -26.29 71.43
N SER A 228 -25.93 -26.17 71.16
CA SER A 228 -26.94 -26.92 70.40
C SER A 228 -28.28 -26.15 70.44
N SER A 229 -29.16 -26.45 69.48
CA SER A 229 -30.65 -26.48 69.52
C SER A 229 -31.46 -25.18 69.68
N GLY A 230 -32.43 -24.99 68.77
CA GLY A 230 -33.70 -24.32 69.06
C GLY A 230 -34.26 -23.46 67.94
N SER A 231 -35.22 -24.02 67.21
CA SER A 231 -36.19 -23.40 66.30
C SER A 231 -36.82 -22.08 66.80
N ASP A 232 -36.97 -21.08 65.92
CA ASP A 232 -38.26 -20.73 65.32
C ASP A 232 -38.16 -19.48 64.42
N ALA A 233 -38.96 -19.51 63.35
CA ALA A 233 -39.03 -18.51 62.30
C ALA A 233 -39.86 -17.29 62.71
N SER A 234 -39.44 -16.08 62.34
CA SER A 234 -40.13 -15.25 61.32
C SER A 234 -39.68 -13.78 61.30
N SER A 235 -39.57 -13.29 60.06
CA SER A 235 -39.60 -11.90 59.56
C SER A 235 -38.55 -10.91 60.04
N SER A 236 -37.64 -10.54 59.13
CA SER A 236 -37.29 -9.15 58.80
C SER A 236 -36.39 -9.16 57.56
N ASP A 237 -36.74 -8.35 56.57
CA ASP A 237 -36.07 -8.17 55.29
C ASP A 237 -34.56 -7.90 55.45
N GLU A 238 -33.73 -8.79 54.90
CA GLU A 238 -32.30 -8.55 54.71
C GLU A 238 -32.11 -8.00 53.29
N ASP A 239 -32.07 -6.67 53.23
CA ASP A 239 -31.56 -5.87 52.12
C ASP A 239 -30.10 -6.28 51.88
N LEU A 240 -29.86 -7.07 50.83
CA LEU A 240 -28.50 -7.38 50.37
C LEU A 240 -27.86 -6.06 49.94
N GLY A 241 -27.04 -5.50 50.81
CA GLY A 241 -26.26 -4.29 50.55
C GLY A 241 -25.48 -4.42 49.25
N THR A 242 -26.01 -3.80 48.19
CA THR A 242 -25.29 -3.55 46.94
C THR A 242 -24.03 -2.80 47.29
N SER A 243 -22.90 -3.27 46.76
CA SER A 243 -21.64 -2.58 46.98
C SER A 243 -21.77 -1.12 46.52
N PRO A 244 -21.11 -0.13 47.16
CA PRO A 244 -21.12 1.26 46.68
C PRO A 244 -20.57 1.40 45.24
N GLN A 245 -19.98 0.33 44.72
CA GLN A 245 -19.49 0.15 43.36
C GLN A 245 -20.61 -0.22 42.38
N GLU A 246 -21.59 -1.01 42.79
CA GLU A 246 -22.81 -1.30 42.01
C GLU A 246 -23.73 -0.10 42.02
N GLN A 247 -23.87 0.61 43.15
CA GLN A 247 -24.69 1.83 43.22
C GLN A 247 -24.18 2.96 42.31
N LEU A 248 -22.86 3.10 42.14
CA LEU A 248 -22.28 4.07 41.20
C LEU A 248 -22.52 3.65 39.75
N VAL A 249 -22.49 2.35 39.46
CA VAL A 249 -22.78 1.79 38.13
C VAL A 249 -24.27 1.92 37.80
N ASP A 250 -25.17 1.69 38.77
CA ASP A 250 -26.61 1.88 38.61
C ASP A 250 -26.97 3.37 38.46
N LEU A 251 -26.24 4.27 39.13
CA LEU A 251 -26.40 5.71 38.97
C LEU A 251 -25.80 6.20 37.64
N LEU A 252 -24.72 5.58 37.16
CA LEU A 252 -24.16 5.77 35.82
C LEU A 252 -25.15 5.30 34.74
N GLU A 253 -25.71 4.11 34.89
CA GLU A 253 -26.74 3.59 33.98
C GLU A 253 -27.99 4.49 34.03
N GLY A 254 -28.48 4.87 35.21
CA GLY A 254 -29.62 5.79 35.37
C GLY A 254 -29.38 7.18 34.74
N THR A 255 -28.16 7.70 34.82
CA THR A 255 -27.78 8.97 34.17
C THR A 255 -27.65 8.81 32.66
N LEU A 256 -27.16 7.65 32.20
CA LEU A 256 -27.03 7.33 30.78
C LEU A 256 -28.38 7.13 30.06
N TRP A 257 -29.48 7.02 30.82
CA TRP A 257 -30.85 6.91 30.30
C TRP A 257 -31.72 8.16 30.60
N THR A 258 -31.12 9.25 31.10
CA THR A 258 -31.87 10.44 31.51
C THR A 258 -32.20 11.39 30.34
N ARG A 259 -33.48 11.81 30.27
CA ARG A 259 -34.07 12.66 29.21
C ARG A 259 -33.66 14.14 29.23
N ARG A 260 -32.89 14.58 30.24
CA ARG A 260 -32.38 15.96 30.33
C ARG A 260 -30.89 15.98 30.05
N LEU A 261 -30.52 16.57 28.92
CA LEU A 261 -29.14 16.89 28.57
C LEU A 261 -28.64 18.00 29.52
N GLY A 262 -28.02 17.60 30.63
CA GLY A 262 -27.28 18.51 31.50
C GLY A 262 -25.85 18.70 30.99
N SER A 263 -25.16 19.76 31.44
CA SER A 263 -23.74 19.96 31.12
C SER A 263 -22.88 18.73 31.46
N ILE A 264 -23.21 18.04 32.56
CA ILE A 264 -22.54 16.81 33.01
C ILE A 264 -22.69 15.68 31.98
N SER A 265 -23.84 15.54 31.30
CA SER A 265 -24.02 14.51 30.27
C SER A 265 -23.25 14.80 28.99
N GLU A 266 -23.02 16.08 28.66
CA GLU A 266 -22.23 16.48 27.49
C GLU A 266 -20.74 16.17 27.70
N ASP A 267 -20.21 16.50 28.88
CA ASP A 267 -18.82 16.21 29.27
C ASP A 267 -18.53 14.70 29.27
N VAL A 268 -19.50 13.91 29.74
CA VAL A 268 -19.41 12.44 29.76
C VAL A 268 -19.39 11.85 28.35
N VAL A 269 -20.25 12.33 27.46
CA VAL A 269 -20.27 11.90 26.05
C VAL A 269 -18.96 12.28 25.38
N ALA A 270 -18.49 13.52 25.57
CA ALA A 270 -17.24 13.99 24.98
C ALA A 270 -16.04 13.13 25.41
N ALA A 271 -15.94 12.84 26.72
CA ALA A 271 -14.87 12.00 27.23
C ALA A 271 -14.96 10.55 26.72
N LEU A 272 -16.17 10.01 26.57
CA LEU A 272 -16.41 8.68 25.99
C LEU A 272 -16.00 8.62 24.51
N VAL A 273 -16.34 9.63 23.72
CA VAL A 273 -15.94 9.75 22.31
C VAL A 273 -14.41 9.74 22.18
N CYS A 274 -13.70 10.56 22.96
CA CYS A 274 -12.23 10.60 22.92
C CYS A 274 -11.62 9.23 23.22
N ARG A 275 -12.12 8.50 24.22
CA ARG A 275 -11.63 7.16 24.55
C ARG A 275 -11.92 6.12 23.47
N ILE A 276 -13.09 6.19 22.82
CA ILE A 276 -13.43 5.31 21.70
C ILE A 276 -12.52 5.63 20.50
N PHE A 277 -12.32 6.91 20.19
CA PHE A 277 -11.45 7.37 19.12
C PHE A 277 -10.02 6.86 19.29
N GLU A 278 -9.45 6.93 20.49
CA GLU A 278 -8.12 6.34 20.79
C GLU A 278 -8.08 4.83 20.52
N GLY A 279 -9.15 4.12 20.86
CA GLY A 279 -9.29 2.69 20.58
C GLY A 279 -9.31 2.39 19.08
N ILE A 280 -10.12 3.15 18.32
CA ILE A 280 -10.20 3.05 16.86
C ILE A 280 -8.84 3.37 16.23
N ARG A 281 -8.15 4.41 16.68
CA ARG A 281 -6.82 4.81 16.20
C ARG A 281 -5.80 3.67 16.31
N ASN A 282 -5.71 3.04 17.48
CA ASN A 282 -4.75 1.95 17.72
C ASN A 282 -5.06 0.71 16.88
N PHE A 283 -6.34 0.37 16.75
CA PHE A 283 -6.79 -0.70 15.87
C PHE A 283 -6.47 -0.38 14.41
N TYR A 284 -6.77 0.83 13.97
CA TYR A 284 -6.61 1.30 12.61
C TYR A 284 -5.15 1.24 12.15
N ILE A 285 -4.21 1.74 12.96
CA ILE A 285 -2.77 1.65 12.67
C ILE A 285 -2.35 0.20 12.43
N THR A 286 -2.76 -0.71 13.33
CA THR A 286 -2.39 -2.13 13.25
C THR A 286 -3.04 -2.82 12.06
N SER A 287 -4.31 -2.51 11.77
CA SER A 287 -5.03 -3.06 10.63
C SER A 287 -4.39 -2.59 9.31
N VAL A 288 -4.15 -1.29 9.15
CA VAL A 288 -3.51 -0.73 7.94
C VAL A 288 -2.14 -1.37 7.71
N GLU A 289 -1.31 -1.49 8.75
CA GLU A 289 0.00 -2.14 8.64
C GLU A 289 -0.12 -3.59 8.14
N LEU A 290 -1.03 -4.37 8.72
CA LEU A 290 -1.28 -5.75 8.32
C LEU A 290 -1.79 -5.84 6.87
N LYS A 291 -2.72 -4.96 6.48
CA LYS A 291 -3.32 -4.96 5.15
C LYS A 291 -2.33 -4.57 4.06
N PHE A 292 -1.51 -3.53 4.27
CA PHE A 292 -0.47 -3.18 3.32
C PHE A 292 0.57 -4.29 3.19
N ASN A 293 0.94 -4.96 4.29
CA ASN A 293 1.85 -6.10 4.21
C ASN A 293 1.24 -7.26 3.42
N ALA A 294 -0.04 -7.60 3.67
CA ALA A 294 -0.67 -8.77 3.07
C ALA A 294 -1.22 -8.55 1.65
N PHE A 295 -1.78 -7.38 1.36
CA PHE A 295 -2.50 -7.12 0.11
C PHE A 295 -1.78 -6.19 -0.86
N PHE A 296 -0.78 -5.44 -0.40
CA PHE A 296 0.06 -4.62 -1.27
C PHE A 296 1.44 -5.28 -1.45
N LEU A 297 2.18 -5.50 -0.36
CA LEU A 297 3.54 -6.02 -0.43
C LEU A 297 3.60 -7.47 -0.96
N LEU A 298 2.88 -8.41 -0.35
CA LEU A 298 2.87 -9.80 -0.81
C LEU A 298 2.31 -9.94 -2.23
N ARG A 299 1.26 -9.17 -2.56
CA ARG A 299 0.68 -9.17 -3.92
C ARG A 299 1.71 -8.79 -4.97
N ILE A 300 2.57 -7.80 -4.69
CA ILE A 300 3.68 -7.43 -5.60
C ILE A 300 4.70 -8.55 -5.78
N PHE A 301 5.00 -9.32 -4.74
CA PHE A 301 6.00 -10.40 -4.84
C PHE A 301 5.43 -11.68 -5.48
N ASP A 302 4.22 -12.06 -5.12
CA ASP A 302 3.68 -13.38 -5.43
C ASP A 302 2.77 -13.36 -6.67
N GLU A 303 1.98 -12.31 -6.87
CA GLU A 303 0.99 -12.26 -7.96
C GLU A 303 1.54 -11.56 -9.22
N PHE A 304 2.43 -10.58 -9.08
CA PHE A 304 2.95 -9.85 -10.25
C PHE A 304 3.57 -10.76 -11.32
N PRO A 305 4.39 -11.79 -11.01
CA PRO A 305 4.94 -12.68 -12.04
C PRO A 305 3.87 -13.42 -12.85
N ILE A 306 2.74 -13.74 -12.21
CA ILE A 306 1.61 -14.43 -12.84
C ILE A 306 0.88 -13.44 -13.75
N VAL A 307 0.51 -12.27 -13.22
CA VAL A 307 -0.16 -11.20 -13.99
C VAL A 307 0.67 -10.77 -15.19
N LEU A 308 1.98 -10.60 -15.00
CA LEU A 308 2.88 -10.22 -16.09
C LEU A 308 2.88 -11.28 -17.20
N ARG A 309 2.89 -12.56 -16.84
CA ARG A 309 2.86 -13.65 -17.82
C ARG A 309 1.54 -13.66 -18.60
N GLU A 310 0.41 -13.62 -17.89
CA GLU A 310 -0.92 -13.65 -18.50
C GLU A 310 -1.14 -12.47 -19.45
N GLU A 311 -0.74 -11.26 -19.03
CA GLU A 311 -0.85 -10.07 -19.88
C GLU A 311 0.08 -10.12 -21.10
N LEU A 312 1.29 -10.66 -20.95
CA LEU A 312 2.21 -10.85 -22.07
C LEU A 312 1.72 -11.92 -23.04
N GLU A 313 1.19 -13.05 -22.55
CA GLU A 313 0.59 -14.11 -23.38
C GLU A 313 -0.62 -13.58 -24.15
N ARG A 314 -1.51 -12.83 -23.49
CA ARG A 314 -2.65 -12.15 -24.12
C ARG A 314 -2.20 -11.17 -25.20
N CYS A 315 -1.18 -10.35 -24.92
CA CYS A 315 -0.65 -9.42 -25.91
C CYS A 315 0.06 -10.17 -27.06
N TYR A 316 0.69 -11.31 -26.79
CA TYR A 316 1.32 -12.14 -27.82
C TYR A 316 0.29 -12.73 -28.79
N GLU A 317 -0.86 -13.19 -28.28
CA GLU A 317 -1.93 -13.78 -29.09
C GLU A 317 -2.71 -12.75 -29.91
N HIS A 318 -2.94 -11.56 -29.37
CA HIS A 318 -3.86 -10.59 -29.96
C HIS A 318 -3.20 -9.30 -30.49
N GLN A 319 -2.01 -8.93 -30.00
CA GLN A 319 -1.36 -7.64 -30.23
C GLN A 319 0.17 -7.76 -30.35
N LEU A 320 0.65 -8.68 -31.20
CA LEU A 320 2.08 -8.95 -31.38
C LEU A 320 2.89 -7.69 -31.76
N GLU A 321 2.26 -6.76 -32.48
CA GLU A 321 2.86 -5.49 -32.93
C GLU A 321 3.14 -4.51 -31.77
N ASP A 322 2.47 -4.68 -30.63
CA ASP A 322 2.66 -3.84 -29.44
C ASP A 322 3.86 -4.30 -28.60
N ILE A 323 4.27 -5.56 -28.76
CA ILE A 323 5.39 -6.17 -28.04
C ILE A 323 6.67 -6.16 -28.88
N PHE A 324 6.53 -6.44 -30.18
CA PHE A 324 7.65 -6.60 -31.10
C PHE A 324 7.52 -5.66 -32.28
N ASP A 325 8.66 -5.21 -32.83
CA ASP A 325 8.68 -4.45 -34.07
C ASP A 325 8.47 -5.38 -35.28
N VAL A 326 7.25 -5.91 -35.38
CA VAL A 326 6.83 -6.82 -36.46
C VAL A 326 6.89 -6.09 -37.80
N GLY A 327 6.70 -4.76 -37.81
CA GLY A 327 6.77 -3.93 -39.01
C GLY A 327 8.17 -3.92 -39.62
N VAL A 328 9.21 -3.65 -38.83
CA VAL A 328 10.60 -3.69 -39.29
C VAL A 328 11.00 -5.11 -39.64
N LEU A 329 10.65 -6.10 -38.82
CA LEU A 329 10.97 -7.50 -39.09
C LEU A 329 10.34 -7.98 -40.39
N ARG A 330 9.06 -7.66 -40.63
CA ARG A 330 8.34 -8.00 -41.86
C ARG A 330 9.00 -7.33 -43.07
N LYS A 331 9.32 -6.03 -43.00
CA LYS A 331 10.01 -5.32 -44.09
C LYS A 331 11.36 -5.96 -44.41
N HIS A 332 12.15 -6.27 -43.39
CA HIS A 332 13.45 -6.91 -43.55
C HIS A 332 13.34 -8.31 -44.18
N LEU A 333 12.43 -9.15 -43.68
CA LEU A 333 12.17 -10.49 -44.22
C LEU A 333 11.62 -10.45 -45.65
N SER A 334 10.72 -9.51 -45.94
CA SER A 334 10.20 -9.29 -47.29
C SER A 334 11.31 -8.86 -48.26
N GLY A 335 12.19 -7.94 -47.84
CA GLY A 335 13.35 -7.55 -48.63
C GLY A 335 14.34 -8.70 -48.86
N ARG A 336 14.59 -9.53 -47.84
CA ARG A 336 15.42 -10.74 -48.00
C ARG A 336 14.79 -11.73 -48.98
N LYS A 337 13.47 -11.90 -48.92
CA LYS A 337 12.72 -12.75 -49.86
C LYS A 337 12.86 -12.26 -51.30
N THR A 338 12.71 -10.96 -51.55
CA THR A 338 12.85 -10.40 -52.91
C THR A 338 14.27 -10.57 -53.44
N ASN A 339 15.29 -10.28 -52.62
CA ASN A 339 16.69 -10.44 -53.03
C ASN A 339 17.01 -11.90 -53.37
N LEU A 340 16.58 -12.86 -52.54
CA LEU A 340 16.76 -14.28 -52.81
C LEU A 340 16.01 -14.73 -54.07
N MET A 341 14.83 -14.16 -54.35
CA MET A 341 14.10 -14.46 -55.59
C MET A 341 14.85 -13.95 -56.83
N GLU A 342 15.47 -12.77 -56.75
CA GLU A 342 16.29 -12.20 -57.82
C GLU A 342 17.55 -13.04 -58.06
N GLU A 343 18.26 -13.43 -56.99
CA GLU A 343 19.42 -14.33 -57.08
C GLU A 343 19.05 -15.66 -57.72
N LEU A 344 17.91 -16.23 -57.33
CA LEU A 344 17.41 -17.49 -57.90
C LEU A 344 17.11 -17.34 -59.41
N ASP A 345 16.49 -16.22 -59.83
CA ASP A 345 16.24 -15.96 -61.24
C ASP A 345 17.54 -15.75 -62.03
N GLN A 346 18.54 -15.07 -61.44
CA GLN A 346 19.86 -14.93 -62.04
C GLN A 346 20.55 -16.30 -62.22
N VAL A 347 20.54 -17.15 -61.19
CA VAL A 347 21.12 -18.50 -61.25
C VAL A 347 20.39 -19.36 -62.29
N LYS A 348 19.05 -19.28 -62.39
CA LYS A 348 18.28 -19.97 -63.44
C LYS A 348 18.66 -19.49 -64.84
N LYS A 349 18.83 -18.18 -65.03
CA LYS A 349 19.30 -17.63 -66.33
C LYS A 349 20.70 -18.12 -66.66
N LEU A 350 21.61 -18.14 -65.69
CA LEU A 350 22.96 -18.72 -65.82
C LEU A 350 22.90 -20.20 -66.22
N GLN A 351 22.08 -21.00 -65.55
CA GLN A 351 21.92 -22.43 -65.87
C GLN A 351 21.39 -22.65 -67.30
N LYS A 352 20.41 -21.85 -67.75
CA LYS A 352 19.92 -21.88 -69.14
C LYS A 352 21.02 -21.53 -70.14
N LYS A 353 21.86 -20.52 -69.85
CA LYS A 353 23.00 -20.14 -70.69
C LYS A 353 24.03 -21.26 -70.76
N PHE A 354 24.39 -21.87 -69.62
CA PHE A 354 25.31 -23.01 -69.60
C PHE A 354 24.76 -24.21 -70.38
N ALA A 355 23.46 -24.52 -70.24
CA ALA A 355 22.82 -25.59 -71.00
C ALA A 355 22.85 -25.32 -72.52
N ALA A 356 22.61 -24.06 -72.94
CA ALA A 356 22.70 -23.66 -74.35
C ALA A 356 24.12 -23.79 -74.88
N ILE A 357 25.12 -23.29 -74.15
CA ILE A 357 26.55 -23.39 -74.51
C ILE A 357 26.97 -24.87 -74.60
N HIS A 358 26.58 -25.69 -73.62
CA HIS A 358 26.85 -27.12 -73.63
C HIS A 358 26.20 -27.81 -74.85
N SER A 359 24.97 -27.44 -75.20
CA SER A 359 24.30 -27.93 -76.41
C SER A 359 25.06 -27.55 -77.69
N THR A 360 25.51 -26.31 -77.81
CA THR A 360 26.32 -25.83 -78.95
C THR A 360 27.69 -26.53 -79.03
N LEU A 361 28.34 -26.77 -77.89
CA LEU A 361 29.62 -27.50 -77.83
C LEU A 361 29.48 -29.00 -78.07
N SER A 362 28.33 -29.58 -77.74
CA SER A 362 28.02 -31.00 -77.97
C SER A 362 27.54 -31.32 -79.39
N GLN A 363 27.28 -30.31 -80.23
CA GLN A 363 27.03 -30.51 -81.66
C GLN A 363 28.37 -30.70 -82.40
N PRO A 364 28.57 -31.82 -83.13
CA PRO A 364 29.80 -32.02 -83.88
C PRO A 364 29.87 -31.05 -85.07
N ALA A 365 31.00 -30.36 -85.18
CA ALA A 365 31.31 -29.44 -86.27
C ALA A 365 31.13 -30.10 -87.65
N ARG A 366 30.14 -29.67 -88.42
CA ARG A 366 30.14 -29.81 -89.89
C ARG A 366 30.80 -28.56 -90.48
N GLN A 367 32.02 -28.72 -90.98
CA GLN A 367 32.72 -27.73 -91.80
C GLN A 367 31.95 -27.47 -93.12
N PRO A 368 32.15 -26.28 -93.73
CA PRO A 368 33.02 -26.27 -94.91
C PRO A 368 34.06 -25.14 -94.90
N LEU A 369 35.13 -25.40 -95.66
CA LEU A 369 36.26 -24.52 -95.95
C LEU A 369 35.83 -23.25 -96.74
N ALA A 370 36.38 -22.09 -96.39
CA ALA A 370 37.37 -21.38 -97.24
C ALA A 370 37.63 -19.93 -96.76
N SER A 371 38.93 -19.66 -96.60
CA SER A 371 39.67 -18.45 -97.02
C SER A 371 39.50 -17.09 -96.32
N ASN A 372 40.65 -16.70 -95.77
CA ASN A 372 41.32 -15.39 -95.86
C ASN A 372 41.21 -14.40 -94.69
N THR A 373 42.28 -14.46 -93.89
CA THR A 373 43.27 -13.40 -93.64
C THR A 373 42.84 -12.11 -92.91
N VAL A 374 43.64 -11.78 -91.89
CA VAL A 374 44.16 -10.45 -91.49
C VAL A 374 43.78 -9.95 -90.07
N LEU A 375 44.85 -9.81 -89.26
CA LEU A 375 45.12 -8.87 -88.15
C LEU A 375 44.62 -9.12 -86.70
N ILE A 376 45.51 -9.82 -85.99
CA ILE A 376 46.13 -9.54 -84.69
C ILE A 376 45.91 -8.12 -84.06
N ASN A 377 45.62 -8.15 -82.75
CA ASN A 377 45.85 -7.18 -81.65
C ASN A 377 44.99 -5.89 -81.53
N SER A 378 44.24 -5.78 -80.43
CA SER A 378 44.75 -5.17 -79.17
C SER A 378 43.63 -4.82 -78.17
N SER A 379 44.02 -4.84 -76.88
CA SER A 379 43.40 -4.08 -75.77
C SER A 379 42.44 -4.81 -74.82
N ALA A 380 42.99 -5.83 -74.16
CA ALA A 380 42.81 -5.99 -72.72
C ALA A 380 43.47 -4.80 -71.98
N LYS A 381 42.65 -3.90 -71.41
CA LYS A 381 43.01 -2.97 -70.31
C LYS A 381 41.78 -2.15 -69.90
N LYS A 382 40.90 -2.70 -69.05
CA LYS A 382 39.87 -1.90 -68.33
C LYS A 382 39.46 -2.46 -66.96
N TYR A 383 40.29 -3.33 -66.35
CA TYR A 383 40.12 -3.77 -64.96
C TYR A 383 41.44 -3.70 -64.21
N ALA A 384 41.83 -2.49 -63.80
CA ALA A 384 42.77 -2.21 -62.70
C ALA A 384 43.02 -0.70 -62.67
N THR A 385 42.13 0.07 -62.03
CA THR A 385 42.36 1.42 -61.43
C THR A 385 41.00 2.04 -61.06
N HIS A 386 40.37 1.56 -59.99
CA HIS A 386 39.41 2.37 -59.24
C HIS A 386 39.27 1.85 -57.79
N HIS A 387 40.41 1.67 -57.13
CA HIS A 387 40.55 1.91 -55.70
C HIS A 387 41.68 2.94 -55.54
N GLN A 388 41.55 3.83 -54.57
CA GLN A 388 42.48 4.90 -54.17
C GLN A 388 42.35 6.26 -54.91
N ARG A 389 41.41 7.11 -54.46
CA ARG A 389 41.66 8.49 -53.95
C ARG A 389 40.40 9.37 -53.99
N GLN A 390 39.90 9.67 -52.78
CA GLN A 390 39.28 10.92 -52.27
C GLN A 390 38.36 10.46 -51.10
N ALA A 391 38.62 10.66 -49.81
CA ALA A 391 39.47 11.57 -49.07
C ALA A 391 39.30 13.04 -49.47
N THR A 392 38.47 13.73 -48.67
CA THR A 392 38.64 15.10 -48.17
C THR A 392 38.74 16.24 -49.17
N ALA A 393 37.71 17.10 -49.20
CA ALA A 393 37.89 18.54 -49.17
C ALA A 393 36.58 19.24 -48.72
N VAL A 394 36.69 19.92 -47.57
CA VAL A 394 36.00 21.16 -47.15
C VAL A 394 34.50 21.13 -46.88
#